data_AF-A0A0F7KI47-F1
#
_entry.id   AF-A0A0F7KI47-F1
#
_cell.length_a   1.000
_cell.length_b   1.000
_cell.length_c   1.000
_cell.angle_alpha   90.00
_cell.angle_beta   90.00
_cell.angle_gamma   90.00
#
_symmetry.space_group_name_H-M   'P 1'
#
loop_
_entity.id
_entity.type
_entity.pdbx_description
1 polymer ?
#
loop_
_entity_poly.entity_id
_entity_poly.type
_entity_poly.pdbx_seq_one_letter_code
_entity_poly.pdbx_strand_id
1 'polypeptide(L)'
;MRKFAISFNLLLPVLLAALLFIPYTLNFLAHAMVGEKQFPPIIMMKLPVESTAVTLPAEVAQFTPFDITLQLDSDALAKRINDIIAKFPQGVAMQGISGKVLSHMQAEIAGNGFHIDNPGPQAQLISTQGGTLWSWKIIPLSPSRQTLALRLHITAIDQGQESQQIVDLAEIQTFVQKNPTEWIKRYGIWFLAAGLLIVVSWRIIRRSKS
;
A
#
# COMPACT_ATOMS: atom_id res chain seq x y z
N MET A 1 29.64 53.12 -2.13
CA MET A 1 29.47 51.84 -2.86
C MET A 1 30.23 50.74 -2.11
N ARG A 2 29.53 49.80 -1.46
CA ARG A 2 30.16 48.73 -0.67
C ARG A 2 30.63 47.64 -1.63
N LYS A 3 31.93 47.61 -1.94
CA LYS A 3 32.52 46.53 -2.76
C LYS A 3 32.53 45.25 -1.93
N PHE A 4 31.72 44.26 -2.31
CA PHE A 4 31.85 42.92 -1.76
C PHE A 4 33.16 42.33 -2.27
N ALA A 5 34.24 42.48 -1.50
CA ALA A 5 35.49 41.78 -1.75
C ALA A 5 35.32 40.34 -1.26
N ILE A 6 34.94 39.43 -2.14
CA ILE A 6 34.94 37.99 -1.85
C ILE A 6 36.41 37.54 -1.93
N SER A 7 36.99 37.16 -0.79
CA SER A 7 38.38 36.72 -0.75
C SER A 7 38.54 35.38 -1.47
N PHE A 8 39.65 35.20 -2.19
CA PHE A 8 39.94 33.99 -2.96
C PHE A 8 39.96 32.72 -2.07
N ASN A 9 40.37 32.88 -0.80
CA ASN A 9 40.33 31.83 0.24
C ASN A 9 38.92 31.35 0.60
N LEU A 10 37.87 32.13 0.29
CA LEU A 10 36.46 31.75 0.47
C LEU A 10 35.85 31.26 -0.84
N LEU A 11 36.29 31.81 -1.98
CA LEU A 11 35.82 31.44 -3.31
C LEU A 11 36.20 30.00 -3.69
N LEU A 12 37.48 29.63 -3.52
CA LEU A 12 38.00 28.31 -3.89
C LEU A 12 37.27 27.15 -3.17
N PRO A 13 37.10 27.14 -1.83
CA PRO A 13 36.37 26.06 -1.15
C PRO A 13 34.88 26.04 -1.50
N VAL A 14 34.25 27.19 -1.75
CA VAL A 14 32.85 27.24 -2.20
C VAL A 14 32.69 26.67 -3.61
N LEU A 15 33.63 26.94 -4.51
CA LEU A 15 33.61 26.45 -5.88
C LEU A 15 33.88 24.94 -5.94
N LEU A 16 34.83 24.44 -5.13
CA LEU A 16 35.04 23.00 -4.93
C LEU A 16 33.82 22.31 -4.30
N ALA A 17 33.23 22.92 -3.28
CA ALA A 17 32.00 22.41 -2.68
C ALA A 17 30.88 22.34 -3.71
N ALA A 18 30.66 23.40 -4.51
CA ALA A 18 29.66 23.41 -5.58
C ALA A 18 29.95 22.35 -6.65
N LEU A 19 31.22 22.20 -7.07
CA LEU A 19 31.65 21.20 -8.05
C LEU A 19 31.39 19.76 -7.58
N LEU A 20 31.46 19.50 -6.28
CA LEU A 20 31.19 18.17 -5.70
C LEU A 20 29.70 17.98 -5.35
N PHE A 21 29.05 18.99 -4.77
CA PHE A 21 27.66 18.88 -4.32
C PHE A 21 26.66 18.91 -5.47
N ILE A 22 26.88 19.68 -6.53
CA ILE A 22 25.91 19.79 -7.62
C ILE A 22 25.77 18.46 -8.37
N PRO A 23 26.87 17.80 -8.83
CA PRO A 23 26.75 16.49 -9.48
C PRO A 23 26.23 15.42 -8.53
N TYR A 24 26.65 15.43 -7.26
CA TYR A 24 26.17 14.49 -6.25
C TYR A 24 24.66 14.64 -6.02
N THR A 25 24.16 15.87 -5.86
CA THR A 25 22.73 16.13 -5.66
C THR A 25 21.91 15.80 -6.90
N LEU A 26 22.40 16.13 -8.09
CA LEU A 26 21.74 15.75 -9.35
C LEU A 26 21.70 14.23 -9.54
N ASN A 27 22.79 13.52 -9.23
CA ASN A 27 22.83 12.06 -9.32
C ASN A 27 21.91 11.40 -8.29
N PHE A 28 21.90 11.91 -7.06
CA PHE A 28 21.00 11.45 -6.00
C PHE A 28 19.53 11.69 -6.38
N LEU A 29 19.20 12.88 -6.89
CA LEU A 29 17.86 13.21 -7.37
C LEU A 29 17.47 12.34 -8.58
N ALA A 30 18.39 12.08 -9.51
CA ALA A 30 18.17 11.18 -10.63
C ALA A 30 17.83 9.77 -10.15
N HIS A 31 18.59 9.20 -9.20
CA HIS A 31 18.27 7.88 -8.64
C HIS A 31 17.02 7.88 -7.75
N ALA A 32 16.67 9.00 -7.13
CA ALA A 32 15.42 9.14 -6.37
C ALA A 32 14.20 9.26 -7.29
N MET A 33 14.35 9.80 -8.50
CA MET A 33 13.27 10.05 -9.47
C MET A 33 13.14 8.97 -10.55
N VAL A 34 14.22 8.29 -10.92
CA VAL A 34 14.17 7.18 -11.89
C VAL A 34 13.60 5.95 -11.18
N GLY A 35 12.40 5.56 -11.60
CA GLY A 35 11.62 4.47 -11.02
C GLY A 35 12.41 3.15 -10.96
N GLU A 36 12.37 2.51 -9.80
CA GLU A 36 12.80 1.12 -9.66
C GLU A 36 11.99 0.22 -10.59
N LYS A 37 12.56 -0.93 -10.99
CA LYS A 37 11.92 -1.89 -11.91
C LYS A 37 10.48 -2.16 -11.48
N GLN A 38 9.56 -1.85 -12.38
CA GLN A 38 8.14 -2.12 -12.20
C GLN A 38 7.92 -3.63 -12.27
N PHE A 39 7.37 -4.20 -11.21
CA PHE A 39 6.91 -5.58 -11.20
C PHE A 39 5.39 -5.56 -11.24
N PRO A 40 4.77 -6.36 -12.12
CA PRO A 40 3.33 -6.50 -12.10
C PRO A 40 2.92 -7.06 -10.72
N PRO A 41 1.79 -6.60 -10.18
CA PRO A 41 1.23 -7.12 -8.95
C PRO A 41 0.97 -8.63 -9.07
N ILE A 42 1.26 -9.37 -8.00
CA ILE A 42 1.11 -10.83 -7.92
C ILE A 42 -0.04 -11.13 -6.98
N ILE A 43 -1.00 -11.93 -7.43
CA ILE A 43 -2.15 -12.38 -6.64
C ILE A 43 -1.98 -13.87 -6.36
N MET A 44 -1.81 -14.24 -5.10
CA MET A 44 -1.71 -15.62 -4.65
C MET A 44 -3.01 -16.03 -3.95
N MET A 45 -3.82 -16.84 -4.63
CA MET A 45 -5.09 -17.36 -4.09
C MET A 45 -4.82 -18.48 -3.09
N LYS A 46 -5.47 -18.41 -1.91
CA LYS A 46 -5.39 -19.44 -0.86
C LYS A 46 -6.68 -20.27 -0.73
N LEU A 47 -7.75 -19.85 -1.39
CA LEU A 47 -9.01 -20.58 -1.54
C LEU A 47 -9.23 -20.96 -3.01
N PRO A 48 -10.11 -21.94 -3.31
CA PRO A 48 -10.32 -22.47 -4.66
C PRO A 48 -11.15 -21.52 -5.54
N VAL A 49 -10.60 -20.34 -5.78
CA VAL A 49 -11.17 -19.22 -6.53
C VAL A 49 -10.14 -18.77 -7.57
N GLU A 50 -10.61 -18.33 -8.73
CA GLU A 50 -9.75 -17.77 -9.77
C GLU A 50 -9.19 -16.40 -9.36
N SER A 51 -7.95 -16.07 -9.76
CA SER A 51 -7.33 -14.77 -9.46
C SER A 51 -8.05 -13.59 -10.12
N THR A 52 -8.85 -13.86 -11.16
CA THR A 52 -9.73 -12.89 -11.85
C THR A 52 -10.82 -12.32 -10.96
N ALA A 53 -11.11 -12.97 -9.82
CA ALA A 53 -12.03 -12.44 -8.81
C ALA A 53 -11.54 -11.14 -8.18
N VAL A 54 -10.24 -10.84 -8.25
CA VAL A 54 -9.64 -9.66 -7.66
C VAL A 54 -9.18 -8.71 -8.78
N THR A 55 -9.79 -7.53 -8.82
CA THR A 55 -9.37 -6.46 -9.74
C THR A 55 -8.51 -5.46 -8.99
N LEU A 56 -7.36 -5.15 -9.58
CA LEU A 56 -6.39 -4.18 -9.08
C LEU A 56 -5.79 -3.40 -10.26
N PRO A 57 -5.34 -2.16 -10.04
CA PRO A 57 -4.67 -1.39 -11.09
C PRO A 57 -3.28 -1.99 -11.40
N ALA A 58 -2.85 -1.85 -12.65
CA ALA A 58 -1.53 -2.31 -13.08
C ALA A 58 -0.38 -1.55 -12.39
N GLU A 59 -0.63 -0.29 -12.03
CA GLU A 59 0.36 0.59 -11.40
C GLU A 59 -0.23 1.23 -10.14
N VAL A 60 0.56 1.23 -9.08
CA VAL A 60 0.21 1.83 -7.79
C VAL A 60 1.31 2.82 -7.43
N ALA A 61 0.94 4.07 -7.18
CA ALA A 61 1.87 5.13 -6.81
C ALA A 61 1.67 5.56 -5.36
N GLN A 62 2.78 5.88 -4.68
CA GLN A 62 2.77 6.39 -3.33
C GLN A 62 1.85 7.61 -3.22
N PHE A 63 1.05 7.67 -2.16
CA PHE A 63 0.11 8.75 -1.84
C PHE A 63 -1.04 8.97 -2.84
N THR A 64 -1.13 8.15 -3.88
CA THR A 64 -2.22 8.19 -4.85
C THR A 64 -3.26 7.13 -4.46
N PRO A 65 -4.53 7.51 -4.26
CA PRO A 65 -5.59 6.55 -3.96
C PRO A 65 -5.86 5.63 -5.16
N PHE A 66 -6.16 4.37 -4.89
CA PHE A 66 -6.64 3.42 -5.88
C PHE A 66 -7.68 2.48 -5.27
N ASP A 67 -8.49 1.85 -6.11
CA ASP A 67 -9.54 0.93 -5.68
C ASP A 67 -9.11 -0.53 -5.93
N ILE A 68 -9.42 -1.40 -4.97
CA ILE A 68 -9.39 -2.86 -5.13
C ILE A 68 -10.82 -3.36 -5.05
N THR A 69 -11.23 -4.17 -6.02
CA THR A 69 -12.54 -4.82 -6.00
C THR A 69 -12.40 -6.32 -5.93
N LEU A 70 -13.22 -6.95 -5.10
CA LEU A 70 -13.38 -8.39 -5.02
C LEU A 70 -14.76 -8.77 -5.53
N GLN A 71 -14.82 -9.53 -6.61
CA GLN A 71 -16.05 -10.06 -7.19
C GLN A 71 -16.06 -11.59 -7.07
N LEU A 72 -17.01 -12.13 -6.31
CA LEU A 72 -17.12 -13.56 -6.06
C LEU A 72 -18.55 -14.05 -6.21
N ASP A 73 -18.70 -15.26 -6.72
CA ASP A 73 -19.92 -16.04 -6.54
C ASP A 73 -19.83 -16.77 -5.19
N SER A 74 -20.49 -16.21 -4.17
CA SER A 74 -20.44 -16.72 -2.80
C SER A 74 -21.18 -18.05 -2.63
N ASP A 75 -22.22 -18.30 -3.45
CA ASP A 75 -22.93 -19.58 -3.50
C ASP A 75 -22.04 -20.68 -4.10
N ALA A 76 -21.39 -20.40 -5.24
CA ALA A 76 -20.47 -21.33 -5.87
C ALA A 76 -19.26 -21.62 -4.98
N LEU A 77 -18.71 -20.61 -4.30
CA LEU A 77 -17.61 -20.77 -3.36
C LEU A 77 -18.01 -21.62 -2.16
N ALA A 78 -19.15 -21.33 -1.52
CA ALA A 78 -19.65 -22.12 -0.39
C ALA A 78 -19.87 -23.59 -0.79
N LYS A 79 -20.50 -23.82 -1.95
CA LYS A 79 -20.68 -25.17 -2.50
C LYS A 79 -19.34 -25.88 -2.71
N ARG A 80 -18.36 -25.20 -3.31
CA ARG A 80 -17.03 -25.80 -3.57
C ARG A 80 -16.28 -26.13 -2.29
N ILE A 81 -16.35 -25.26 -1.28
CA ILE A 81 -15.74 -25.53 0.04
C ILE A 81 -16.43 -26.73 0.70
N ASN A 82 -17.75 -26.78 0.68
CA ASN A 82 -18.53 -27.90 1.24
C ASN A 82 -18.21 -29.23 0.52
N ASP A 83 -18.12 -29.22 -0.82
CA ASP A 83 -17.76 -30.38 -1.61
C ASP A 83 -16.35 -30.90 -1.29
N ILE A 84 -15.42 -29.99 -0.97
CA ILE A 84 -14.07 -30.35 -0.52
C ILE A 84 -14.15 -30.95 0.88
N ILE A 85 -14.76 -30.28 1.84
CA ILE A 85 -14.89 -30.75 3.23
C ILE A 85 -15.55 -32.15 3.28
N ALA A 86 -16.59 -32.39 2.47
CA ALA A 86 -17.27 -33.68 2.40
C ALA A 86 -16.36 -34.83 1.89
N LYS A 87 -15.30 -34.52 1.14
CA LYS A 87 -14.38 -35.51 0.54
C LYS A 87 -13.14 -35.78 1.40
N PHE A 88 -12.84 -34.94 2.38
CA PHE A 88 -11.64 -35.08 3.23
C PHE A 88 -12.02 -35.47 4.67
N PRO A 89 -11.37 -36.48 5.28
CA PRO A 89 -11.62 -36.86 6.68
C PRO A 89 -11.30 -35.72 7.66
N GLN A 90 -11.92 -35.76 8.84
CA GLN A 90 -11.66 -34.81 9.94
C GLN A 90 -10.15 -34.69 10.20
N GLY A 91 -9.61 -33.47 10.05
CA GLY A 91 -8.18 -33.16 10.28
C GLY A 91 -7.43 -32.54 9.10
N VAL A 92 -7.99 -32.54 7.88
CA VAL A 92 -7.41 -31.86 6.68
C VAL A 92 -8.29 -30.69 6.23
N ALA A 93 -8.86 -29.98 7.20
CA ALA A 93 -9.72 -28.84 6.94
C ALA A 93 -8.94 -27.71 6.25
N MET A 94 -9.39 -27.27 5.07
CA MET A 94 -8.82 -26.10 4.39
C MET A 94 -8.87 -24.92 5.34
N GLN A 95 -7.70 -24.40 5.74
CA GLN A 95 -7.58 -23.27 6.67
C GLN A 95 -8.39 -23.42 7.98
N GLY A 96 -8.58 -24.66 8.46
CA GLY A 96 -9.33 -24.92 9.70
C GLY A 96 -10.86 -24.90 9.56
N ILE A 97 -11.40 -24.81 8.33
CA ILE A 97 -12.84 -24.81 8.08
C ILE A 97 -13.50 -26.15 8.43
N SER A 98 -14.44 -26.10 9.37
CA SER A 98 -15.24 -27.23 9.82
C SER A 98 -16.74 -26.96 9.68
N GLY A 99 -17.51 -28.00 9.38
CA GLY A 99 -18.96 -27.89 9.20
C GLY A 99 -19.39 -27.41 7.82
N LYS A 100 -20.69 -27.15 7.66
CA LYS A 100 -21.31 -26.69 6.41
C LYS A 100 -21.21 -25.18 6.30
N VAL A 101 -20.45 -24.68 5.33
CA VAL A 101 -20.30 -23.25 5.03
C VAL A 101 -21.54 -22.69 4.34
N LEU A 102 -21.98 -21.52 4.80
CA LEU A 102 -23.08 -20.74 4.23
C LEU A 102 -22.57 -19.75 3.17
N SER A 103 -23.44 -19.38 2.22
CA SER A 103 -23.12 -18.39 1.18
C SER A 103 -23.06 -16.95 1.71
N HIS A 104 -23.60 -16.70 2.90
CA HIS A 104 -23.45 -15.40 3.56
C HIS A 104 -22.02 -15.26 4.09
N MET A 105 -21.29 -14.32 3.51
CA MET A 105 -19.87 -14.05 3.78
C MET A 105 -19.66 -12.55 3.91
N GLN A 106 -18.68 -12.14 4.70
CA GLN A 106 -18.20 -10.76 4.72
C GLN A 106 -16.74 -10.75 4.27
N ALA A 107 -16.26 -9.62 3.73
CA ALA A 107 -14.87 -9.51 3.32
C ALA A 107 -14.16 -8.40 4.09
N GLU A 108 -12.91 -8.65 4.44
CA GLU A 108 -12.00 -7.65 4.97
C GLU A 108 -10.72 -7.59 4.12
N ILE A 109 -10.12 -6.40 4.07
CA ILE A 109 -8.79 -6.19 3.51
C ILE A 109 -7.87 -5.66 4.60
N ALA A 110 -6.67 -6.21 4.67
CA ALA A 110 -5.65 -5.82 5.64
C ALA A 110 -4.29 -5.69 4.95
N GLY A 111 -3.45 -4.76 5.41
CA GLY A 111 -2.08 -4.66 4.93
C GLY A 111 -1.33 -3.54 5.61
N ASN A 112 -0.03 -3.75 5.77
CA ASN A 112 0.87 -2.77 6.38
C ASN A 112 1.38 -1.80 5.32
N GLY A 113 1.58 -0.53 5.70
CA GLY A 113 2.09 0.50 4.78
C GLY A 113 1.03 1.13 3.87
N PHE A 114 -0.25 0.81 4.10
CA PHE A 114 -1.39 1.42 3.45
C PHE A 114 -2.29 2.13 4.45
N HIS A 115 -2.93 3.20 4.02
CA HIS A 115 -4.16 3.69 4.61
C HIS A 115 -5.32 3.10 3.82
N ILE A 116 -6.23 2.43 4.51
CA ILE A 116 -7.35 1.71 3.89
C ILE A 116 -8.63 2.33 4.45
N ASP A 117 -9.48 2.83 3.54
CA ASP A 117 -10.79 3.34 3.92
C ASP A 117 -11.72 2.16 4.21
N ASN A 118 -12.25 2.08 5.44
CA ASN A 118 -13.18 1.04 5.88
C ASN A 118 -12.67 -0.40 5.59
N PRO A 119 -11.58 -0.88 6.21
CA PRO A 119 -10.95 -2.16 5.88
C PRO A 119 -11.87 -3.37 6.01
N GLY A 120 -12.91 -3.31 6.85
CA GLY A 120 -13.90 -4.37 7.01
C GLY A 120 -14.03 -4.85 8.46
N PRO A 121 -14.83 -5.91 8.70
CA PRO A 121 -15.54 -6.71 7.70
C PRO A 121 -16.73 -5.98 7.05
N GLN A 122 -16.86 -6.11 5.73
CA GLN A 122 -17.94 -5.50 4.94
C GLN A 122 -18.95 -6.56 4.47
N ALA A 123 -20.24 -6.23 4.59
CA ALA A 123 -21.32 -7.07 4.07
C ALA A 123 -21.31 -7.14 2.54
N GLN A 124 -21.90 -8.21 2.01
CA GLN A 124 -22.05 -8.47 0.59
C GLN A 124 -22.83 -7.33 -0.10
N LEU A 125 -22.25 -6.73 -1.13
CA LEU A 125 -23.03 -5.95 -2.09
C LEU A 125 -23.40 -6.87 -3.25
N ILE A 126 -24.66 -6.84 -3.67
CA ILE A 126 -25.11 -7.61 -4.84
C ILE A 126 -24.75 -6.80 -6.09
N SER A 127 -23.90 -7.38 -6.94
CA SER A 127 -23.54 -6.83 -8.25
C SER A 127 -24.68 -7.02 -9.24
N THR A 128 -24.81 -6.08 -10.19
CA THR A 128 -25.76 -6.17 -11.31
C THR A 128 -25.52 -7.38 -12.23
N GLN A 129 -24.34 -7.99 -12.13
CA GLN A 129 -23.91 -9.15 -12.92
C GLN A 129 -24.15 -10.50 -12.21
N GLY A 130 -24.83 -10.52 -11.06
CA GLY A 130 -25.22 -11.76 -10.38
C GLY A 130 -24.17 -12.36 -9.46
N GLY A 131 -23.24 -11.55 -8.95
CA GLY A 131 -22.22 -11.96 -7.96
C GLY A 131 -22.17 -11.02 -6.76
N THR A 132 -21.41 -11.41 -5.74
CA THR A 132 -21.08 -10.56 -4.60
C THR A 132 -19.89 -9.66 -4.94
N LEU A 133 -19.98 -8.38 -4.59
CA LEU A 133 -18.94 -7.38 -4.80
C LEU A 133 -18.54 -6.72 -3.48
N TRP A 134 -17.23 -6.54 -3.29
CA TRP A 134 -16.66 -5.66 -2.28
C TRP A 134 -15.66 -4.72 -2.93
N SER A 135 -15.53 -3.50 -2.40
CA SER A 135 -14.63 -2.48 -2.93
C SER A 135 -14.00 -1.69 -1.80
N TRP A 136 -12.68 -1.52 -1.88
CA TRP A 136 -11.91 -0.74 -0.91
C TRP A 136 -11.07 0.30 -1.61
N LYS A 137 -11.01 1.49 -1.03
CA LYS A 137 -10.12 2.56 -1.45
C LYS A 137 -8.87 2.53 -0.58
N ILE A 138 -7.71 2.53 -1.23
CA ILE A 138 -6.42 2.30 -0.59
C ILE A 138 -5.44 3.39 -1.00
N ILE A 139 -4.69 3.90 -0.03
CA ILE A 139 -3.63 4.89 -0.23
C ILE A 139 -2.30 4.31 0.27
N PRO A 140 -1.33 4.04 -0.61
CA PRO A 140 0.00 3.60 -0.19
C PRO A 140 0.76 4.73 0.52
N LEU A 141 1.44 4.40 1.62
CA LEU A 141 2.15 5.38 2.44
C LEU A 141 3.65 5.41 2.17
N SER A 142 4.25 4.29 1.78
CA SER A 142 5.67 4.19 1.47
C SER A 142 5.92 3.49 0.12
N PRO A 143 7.00 3.88 -0.59
CA PRO A 143 7.38 3.23 -1.83
C PRO A 143 8.20 1.99 -1.52
N SER A 144 7.61 0.81 -1.69
CA SER A 144 8.30 -0.48 -1.58
C SER A 144 7.41 -1.59 -2.12
N ARG A 145 7.94 -2.82 -2.14
CA ARG A 145 7.07 -4.01 -2.17
C ARG A 145 6.25 -4.03 -0.88
N GLN A 146 4.95 -4.18 -1.02
CA GLN A 146 4.01 -4.27 0.09
C GLN A 146 3.00 -5.38 -0.17
N THR A 147 2.46 -5.92 0.91
CA THR A 147 1.52 -7.05 0.87
C THR A 147 0.17 -6.62 1.42
N LEU A 148 -0.89 -6.93 0.67
CA LEU A 148 -2.28 -6.84 1.08
C LEU A 148 -2.84 -8.25 1.21
N ALA A 149 -3.64 -8.49 2.24
CA ALA A 149 -4.36 -9.72 2.46
C ALA A 149 -5.85 -9.45 2.31
N LEU A 150 -6.52 -10.23 1.47
CA LEU A 150 -7.97 -10.33 1.41
C LEU A 150 -8.41 -11.52 2.23
N ARG A 151 -9.36 -11.30 3.13
CA ARG A 151 -9.93 -12.33 4.00
C ARG A 151 -11.43 -12.35 3.88
N LEU A 152 -11.98 -13.54 4.06
CA LEU A 152 -13.41 -13.76 4.13
C LEU A 152 -13.79 -14.20 5.54
N HIS A 153 -14.84 -13.60 6.06
CA HIS A 153 -15.55 -14.07 7.24
C HIS A 153 -16.67 -14.97 6.73
N ILE A 154 -16.52 -16.26 6.99
CA ILE A 154 -17.50 -17.28 6.61
C ILE A 154 -18.26 -17.73 7.86
N THR A 155 -19.52 -18.05 7.69
CA THR A 155 -20.32 -18.72 8.73
C THR A 155 -20.46 -20.19 8.36
N ALA A 156 -20.10 -21.07 9.29
CA ALA A 156 -20.26 -22.51 9.14
C ALA A 156 -21.19 -23.05 10.22
N ILE A 157 -21.99 -24.05 9.86
CA ILE A 157 -22.87 -24.77 10.78
C ILE A 157 -22.28 -26.15 11.04
N ASP A 158 -22.00 -26.46 12.30
CA ASP A 158 -21.59 -27.79 12.74
C ASP A 158 -22.49 -28.25 13.90
N GLN A 159 -23.11 -29.42 13.76
CA GLN A 159 -24.05 -29.99 14.74
C GLN A 159 -25.15 -29.01 15.22
N GLY A 160 -25.57 -28.07 14.37
CA GLY A 160 -26.60 -27.08 14.67
C GLY A 160 -26.08 -25.83 15.39
N GLN A 161 -24.78 -25.72 15.66
CA GLN A 161 -24.15 -24.48 16.13
C GLN A 161 -23.53 -23.72 14.97
N GLU A 162 -23.78 -22.41 14.92
CA GLU A 162 -23.11 -21.49 13.99
C GLU A 162 -21.76 -21.05 14.57
N SER A 163 -20.73 -21.13 13.74
CA SER A 163 -19.38 -20.67 14.04
C SER A 163 -18.92 -19.73 12.92
N GLN A 164 -18.46 -18.54 13.30
CA GLN A 164 -17.85 -17.60 12.37
C GLN A 164 -16.35 -17.88 12.30
N GLN A 165 -15.82 -18.01 11.09
CA GLN A 165 -14.41 -18.30 10.84
C GLN A 165 -13.84 -17.29 9.86
N ILE A 166 -12.59 -16.87 10.09
CA ILE A 166 -11.88 -15.94 9.23
C ILE A 166 -10.86 -16.74 8.43
N VAL A 167 -10.95 -16.66 7.11
CA VAL A 167 -10.10 -17.40 6.19
C VAL A 167 -9.41 -16.44 5.24
N ASP A 168 -8.12 -16.68 4.98
CA ASP A 168 -7.41 -15.89 3.99
C ASP A 168 -7.87 -16.32 2.59
N LEU A 169 -8.41 -15.39 1.81
CA LEU A 169 -8.82 -15.64 0.43
C LEU A 169 -7.64 -15.51 -0.52
N ALA A 170 -6.92 -14.40 -0.43
CA ALA A 170 -5.83 -14.08 -1.33
C ALA A 170 -4.79 -13.19 -0.66
N GLU A 171 -3.54 -13.34 -1.09
CA GLU A 171 -2.44 -12.44 -0.76
C GLU A 171 -2.00 -11.72 -2.04
N ILE A 172 -2.02 -10.39 -1.99
CA ILE A 172 -1.67 -9.53 -3.11
C ILE A 172 -0.33 -8.87 -2.79
N GLN A 173 0.69 -9.13 -3.58
CA GLN A 173 1.95 -8.42 -3.52
C GLN A 173 1.94 -7.32 -4.58
N THR A 174 2.03 -6.07 -4.15
CA THR A 174 2.09 -4.91 -5.04
C THR A 174 3.40 -4.17 -4.86
N PHE A 175 3.86 -3.53 -5.94
CA PHE A 175 5.03 -2.67 -5.91
C PHE A 175 4.59 -1.21 -6.01
N VAL A 176 4.75 -0.48 -4.90
CA VAL A 176 4.36 0.92 -4.80
C VAL A 176 5.46 1.80 -5.38
N GLN A 177 5.14 2.50 -6.46
CA GLN A 177 6.06 3.43 -7.10
C GLN A 177 6.26 4.69 -6.27
N LYS A 178 7.47 5.26 -6.32
CA LYS A 178 7.76 6.58 -5.75
C LYS A 178 6.94 7.65 -6.47
N ASN A 179 6.31 8.54 -5.72
CA ASN A 179 5.63 9.70 -6.26
C ASN A 179 6.27 10.98 -5.72
N PRO A 180 7.39 11.45 -6.32
CA PRO A 180 8.12 12.61 -5.81
C PRO A 180 7.26 13.87 -5.82
N THR A 181 6.37 14.02 -6.80
CA THR A 181 5.45 15.16 -6.89
C THR A 181 4.54 15.23 -5.67
N GLU A 182 3.87 14.14 -5.31
CA GLU A 182 3.00 14.10 -4.13
C GLU A 182 3.79 14.16 -2.82
N TRP A 183 4.99 13.58 -2.77
CA TRP A 183 5.86 13.69 -1.61
C TRP A 183 6.28 15.15 -1.34
N ILE A 184 6.67 15.89 -2.39
CA ILE A 184 7.03 17.31 -2.27
C ILE A 184 5.82 18.15 -1.85
N LYS A 185 4.61 17.87 -2.36
CA LYS A 185 3.40 18.56 -1.90
C LYS A 185 3.14 18.36 -0.41
N ARG A 186 3.35 17.14 0.10
CA ARG A 186 3.11 16.80 1.51
C ARG A 186 4.20 17.31 2.46
N TYR A 187 5.47 17.20 2.06
CA TYR A 187 6.60 17.45 2.96
C TYR A 187 7.47 18.66 2.58
N GLY A 188 7.33 19.21 1.36
CA GLY A 188 8.17 20.29 0.84
C GLY A 188 8.12 21.56 1.69
N ILE A 189 6.97 21.88 2.29
CA ILE A 189 6.84 23.05 3.16
C ILE A 189 7.72 22.97 4.42
N TRP A 190 7.97 21.75 4.94
CA TRP A 190 8.86 21.55 6.08
C TRP A 190 10.32 21.83 5.73
N PHE A 191 10.74 21.50 4.50
CA PHE A 191 12.09 21.84 4.03
C PHE A 191 12.26 23.35 3.85
N LEU A 192 11.24 24.04 3.35
CA LEU A 192 11.25 25.51 3.27
C LEU A 192 11.30 26.15 4.66
N ALA A 193 10.50 25.66 5.61
CA ALA A 193 10.51 26.14 6.99
C ALA A 193 11.87 25.90 7.68
N ALA A 194 12.46 24.71 7.52
CA ALA A 194 13.79 24.41 8.03
C ALA A 194 14.87 25.32 7.41
N GLY A 195 14.80 25.56 6.10
CA GLY A 195 15.70 26.49 5.42
C GLY A 195 15.62 27.92 5.96
N LEU A 196 14.40 28.42 6.19
CA LEU A 196 14.17 29.73 6.81
C LEU A 196 14.73 29.80 8.22
N LEU A 197 14.51 28.76 9.04
CA LEU A 197 15.06 28.70 10.41
C LEU A 197 16.60 28.75 10.42
N ILE A 198 17.25 28.06 9.49
CA ILE A 198 18.72 28.11 9.35
C ILE A 198 19.18 29.53 8.99
N VAL A 199 18.53 30.19 8.02
CA VAL A 199 18.88 31.54 7.59
C VAL A 199 18.68 32.55 8.72
N VAL A 200 17.57 32.47 9.45
CA VAL A 200 17.28 33.34 10.60
C VAL A 200 18.30 33.11 11.72
N SER A 201 18.57 31.85 12.08
CA SER A 201 19.56 31.51 13.11
C SER A 201 20.95 32.02 12.76
N TRP A 202 21.38 31.86 11.51
CA TRP A 202 22.65 32.39 11.02
C TRP A 202 22.71 33.92 11.12
N ARG A 203 21.61 34.60 10.80
CA ARG A 203 21.52 36.07 10.88
C ARG A 203 21.57 36.59 12.31
N ILE A 204 20.97 35.88 13.27
CA ILE A 204 21.01 36.20 14.70
C ILE A 204 22.43 36.03 15.24
N ILE A 205 23.08 34.90 14.96
CA ILE A 205 24.48 34.65 15.38
C ILE A 205 25.42 35.71 14.82
N ARG A 206 25.23 36.12 13.57
CA ARG A 206 26.07 37.16 12.94
C ARG A 206 25.86 38.54 13.57
N ARG A 207 24.65 38.86 14.03
CA ARG A 207 24.37 40.12 14.75
C ARG A 207 24.91 40.12 16.19
N SER A 208 24.97 38.97 16.84
CA SER A 208 25.52 38.85 18.20
C SER A 208 27.06 38.96 18.27
N LYS A 209 27.75 38.77 17.13
CA LYS A 209 29.22 38.87 17.03
C LYS A 209 29.70 40.22 16.47
N SER A 210 28.79 41.14 16.16
CA SER A 210 29.08 42.50 15.71
C SER A 210 28.74 43.50 16.80
#